data_AF-A0A8J4NH24-F1
#
_entry.id   AF-A0A8J4NH24-F1
#
_cell.length_a   1.000
_cell.length_b   1.000
_cell.length_c   1.000
_cell.angle_alpha   90.00
_cell.angle_beta   90.00
_cell.angle_gamma   90.00
#
_symmetry.space_group_name_H-M   'P 1'
#
loop_
_entity.id
_entity.type
_entity.pdbx_description
1 polymer ?
#
loop_
_entity_poly.entity_id
_entity_poly.type
_entity_poly.pdbx_seq_one_letter_code
_entity_poly.pdbx_strand_id
1 'polypeptide(L)'
;SPDLCSVPPEILVPAANETLELALGSQVALNCTVRWVAAERCEPIPVWTKDGQWLGSKSSQDTAWFAQNASEWLLSSILQLNLTHDADFGVFACWVSNATATFTLRRVEAAGHMPAVLAALLVLALLMLLAGLYVRCRLSVLLWYRNRYGELEINDGKLYDAYVSHATAPDDRKFVHFIVKPQLENRYGYKLFLDEQTILPNSEPSADLIMNVSRCRRLIVVLSVAYLEQEWCNSSFREGLWRLLELSKKPIFIVFESQYREITHPAISLLKQHRSTVTLLVWRAGSMTPSSDFWKELCLALPRKVSFQGTMGDPQTQLQEDKDPMLILHSSYLDSGGDLHPDGDLGLRGCVFRSPPPPRIGGLGAPMASAAGATEDTQRQDSQRPELDISDLGLRNYGARTDFYCLVTEDDI
;
A
#
# COMPACT_ATOMS: atom_id res chain seq x y z
N SER A 1 40.45 77.64 24.66
CA SER A 1 39.75 77.53 23.38
C SER A 1 40.60 76.59 22.55
N PRO A 2 40.16 75.35 22.22
CA PRO A 2 41.00 74.50 21.39
C PRO A 2 40.96 75.05 19.97
N ASP A 3 42.14 75.21 19.38
CA ASP A 3 42.36 75.81 18.07
C ASP A 3 41.61 75.00 17.00
N LEU A 4 40.50 75.54 16.49
CA LEU A 4 39.87 75.02 15.28
C LEU A 4 40.78 75.41 14.12
N CYS A 5 41.31 74.43 13.38
CA CYS A 5 42.01 74.69 12.13
C CYS A 5 41.06 75.48 11.19
N SER A 6 41.58 76.49 10.49
CA SER A 6 40.75 77.33 9.59
C SER A 6 40.29 76.53 8.37
N VAL A 7 41.07 75.51 8.01
CA VAL A 7 40.77 74.51 6.97
C VAL A 7 40.70 73.13 7.64
N PRO A 8 39.58 72.40 7.54
CA PRO A 8 39.46 71.08 8.15
C PRO A 8 40.40 70.07 7.45
N PRO A 9 41.05 69.16 8.21
CA PRO A 9 41.86 68.10 7.64
C PRO A 9 41.01 67.14 6.80
N GLU A 10 41.56 66.67 5.68
CA GLU A 10 40.85 65.80 4.75
C GLU A 10 41.36 64.37 4.85
N ILE A 11 40.44 63.40 4.89
CA ILE A 11 40.78 61.97 4.90
C ILE A 11 40.98 61.51 3.46
N LEU A 12 42.18 61.01 3.17
CA LEU A 12 42.58 60.48 1.87
C LEU A 12 42.28 58.99 1.72
N VAL A 13 42.50 58.25 2.81
CA VAL A 13 42.33 56.78 2.84
C VAL A 13 41.55 56.45 4.10
N PRO A 14 40.43 55.73 4.01
CA PRO A 14 39.76 55.29 2.78
C PRO A 14 39.01 56.47 2.12
N ALA A 15 38.94 56.49 0.79
CA ALA A 15 38.25 57.57 0.05
C ALA A 15 36.71 57.50 0.16
N ALA A 16 36.18 56.34 0.57
CA ALA A 16 34.77 56.08 0.83
C ALA A 16 34.64 55.00 1.92
N ASN A 17 33.42 54.74 2.38
CA ASN A 17 33.16 53.65 3.33
C ASN A 17 33.57 52.30 2.70
N GLU A 18 34.48 51.58 3.35
CA GLU A 18 34.98 50.29 2.88
C GLU A 18 34.32 49.14 3.62
N THR A 19 33.97 48.08 2.88
CA THR A 19 33.44 46.84 3.45
C THR A 19 34.41 45.70 3.16
N LEU A 20 34.92 45.05 4.20
CA LEU A 20 35.89 43.96 4.10
C LEU A 20 35.26 42.65 4.59
N GLU A 21 35.25 41.64 3.74
CA GLU A 21 34.79 40.30 4.10
C GLU A 21 35.99 39.42 4.46
N LEU A 22 36.04 38.98 5.73
CA LEU A 22 37.20 38.32 6.31
C LEU A 22 36.80 37.00 7.00
N ALA A 23 37.72 36.04 6.99
CA ALA A 23 37.55 34.78 7.71
C ALA A 23 37.94 34.93 9.19
N LEU A 24 37.28 34.16 10.05
CA LEU A 24 37.61 34.10 11.48
C LEU A 24 39.03 33.50 11.66
N GLY A 25 39.86 34.18 12.44
CA GLY A 25 41.28 33.89 12.65
C GLY A 25 42.24 34.71 11.78
N SER A 26 41.74 35.62 10.93
CA SER A 26 42.59 36.49 10.09
C SER A 26 43.07 37.74 10.84
N GLN A 27 44.18 38.32 10.36
CA GLN A 27 44.71 39.60 10.84
C GLN A 27 44.50 40.65 9.75
N VAL A 28 43.97 41.82 10.13
CA VAL A 28 43.70 42.93 9.21
C VAL A 28 44.27 44.22 9.77
N ALA A 29 44.82 45.06 8.88
CA ALA A 29 45.32 46.39 9.22
C ALA A 29 44.46 47.44 8.51
N LEU A 30 43.72 48.24 9.29
CA LEU A 30 42.91 49.35 8.78
C LEU A 30 43.78 50.60 8.74
N ASN A 31 43.88 51.26 7.58
CA ASN A 31 44.71 52.45 7.39
C ASN A 31 43.84 53.69 7.19
N CYS A 32 43.97 54.66 8.09
CA CYS A 32 43.36 55.97 7.99
C CYS A 32 44.44 57.01 7.69
N THR A 33 44.46 57.58 6.49
CA THR A 33 45.45 58.61 6.10
C THR A 33 44.79 59.97 5.95
N VAL A 34 45.37 60.98 6.59
CA VAL A 34 44.84 62.34 6.72
C VAL A 34 45.85 63.34 6.16
N ARG A 35 45.38 64.39 5.49
CA ARG A 35 46.18 65.55 5.07
C ARG A 35 45.75 66.85 5.75
N TRP A 36 46.72 67.71 6.08
CA TRP A 36 46.48 69.09 6.54
C TRP A 36 47.59 70.06 6.12
N VAL A 37 47.32 71.37 6.17
CA VAL A 37 48.22 72.43 5.68
C VAL A 37 49.27 72.79 6.75
N ALA A 38 50.54 72.90 6.35
CA ALA A 38 51.67 73.14 7.26
C ALA A 38 51.74 74.54 7.88
N ALA A 39 50.99 75.50 7.34
CA ALA A 39 51.01 76.89 7.78
C ALA A 39 50.31 77.11 9.13
N GLU A 40 49.50 76.15 9.61
CA GLU A 40 48.74 76.25 10.86
C GLU A 40 49.34 75.35 11.95
N ARG A 41 49.37 75.81 13.21
CA ARG A 41 49.74 74.98 14.39
C ARG A 41 48.57 74.05 14.78
N CYS A 42 48.10 73.24 13.85
CA CYS A 42 47.01 72.30 14.06
C CYS A 42 47.53 70.88 13.77
N GLU A 43 47.78 70.09 14.81
CA GLU A 43 48.15 68.67 14.66
C GLU A 43 46.88 67.82 14.89
N PRO A 44 46.30 67.21 13.85
CA PRO A 44 45.08 66.42 13.99
C PRO A 44 45.38 65.11 14.73
N ILE A 45 44.59 64.79 15.75
CA ILE A 45 44.70 63.54 16.50
C ILE A 45 43.62 62.57 15.97
N PRO A 46 44.01 61.46 15.31
CA PRO A 46 43.08 60.46 14.82
C PRO A 46 42.58 59.63 16.00
N VAL A 47 41.27 59.40 16.05
CA VAL A 47 40.66 58.60 17.11
C VAL A 47 39.82 57.50 16.51
N TRP A 48 40.06 56.26 16.96
CA TRP A 48 39.35 55.08 16.48
C TRP A 48 38.14 54.74 17.36
N THR A 49 37.09 54.26 16.72
CA THR A 49 35.89 53.74 17.38
C THR A 49 35.51 52.38 16.79
N LYS A 50 34.93 51.51 17.61
CA LYS A 50 34.32 50.25 17.21
C LYS A 50 32.86 50.26 17.66
N ASP A 51 31.94 50.13 16.72
CA ASP A 51 30.48 50.16 16.96
C ASP A 51 30.02 51.34 17.83
N GLY A 52 30.68 52.50 17.66
CA GLY A 52 30.42 53.72 18.44
C GLY A 52 31.16 53.83 19.78
N GLN A 53 31.93 52.81 20.19
CA GLN A 53 32.75 52.85 21.40
C GLN A 53 34.20 53.25 21.09
N TRP A 54 34.74 54.20 21.87
CA TRP A 54 36.11 54.70 21.70
C TRP A 54 37.16 53.63 22.02
N LEU A 55 38.08 53.41 21.08
CA LEU A 55 39.25 52.56 21.27
C LEU A 55 40.37 53.39 21.92
N GLY A 56 41.12 52.80 22.85
CA GLY A 56 42.19 53.51 23.55
C GLY A 56 43.32 53.94 22.59
N SER A 57 43.93 55.10 22.83
CA SER A 57 45.00 55.69 22.00
C SER A 57 46.23 54.79 21.77
N LYS A 58 46.41 53.70 22.55
CA LYS A 58 47.49 52.72 22.36
C LYS A 58 47.19 51.61 21.34
N SER A 59 45.99 51.60 20.74
CA SER A 59 45.57 50.55 19.81
C SER A 59 45.99 50.82 18.36
N SER A 60 46.27 52.07 17.99
CA SER A 60 46.73 52.47 16.67
C SER A 60 48.21 52.85 16.66
N GLN A 61 48.86 52.60 15.52
CA GLN A 61 50.21 53.08 15.24
C GLN A 61 50.12 54.28 14.30
N ASP A 62 50.53 55.45 14.80
CA ASP A 62 50.40 56.72 14.08
C ASP A 62 51.77 57.17 13.56
N THR A 63 51.85 57.49 12.27
CA THR A 63 53.07 57.95 11.61
C THR A 63 52.78 59.24 10.84
N ALA A 64 53.46 60.33 11.19
CA ALA A 64 53.35 61.62 10.52
C ALA A 64 54.58 61.91 9.66
N TRP A 65 54.38 62.43 8.46
CA TRP A 65 55.47 62.86 7.57
C TRP A 65 55.07 64.09 6.77
N PHE A 66 56.09 64.81 6.30
CA PHE A 66 55.89 65.98 5.45
C PHE A 66 55.63 65.54 4.01
N ALA A 67 54.62 66.12 3.37
CA ALA A 67 54.36 65.85 1.97
C ALA A 67 55.53 66.37 1.10
N GLN A 68 55.79 65.70 -0.03
CA GLN A 68 56.92 66.02 -0.92
C GLN A 68 56.92 67.48 -1.43
N ASN A 69 55.76 68.14 -1.41
CA ASN A 69 55.56 69.52 -1.88
C ASN A 69 55.86 70.61 -0.82
N ALA A 70 56.35 70.20 0.36
CA ALA A 70 56.80 71.05 1.45
C ALA A 70 55.77 72.07 2.03
N SER A 71 54.49 71.91 1.74
CA SER A 71 53.39 72.80 2.16
C SER A 71 52.29 72.09 2.97
N GLU A 72 52.34 70.76 3.05
CA GLU A 72 51.31 69.91 3.66
C GLU A 72 51.95 68.83 4.52
N TRP A 73 51.24 68.42 5.56
CA TRP A 73 51.54 67.27 6.40
C TRP A 73 50.57 66.13 6.12
N LEU A 74 51.08 64.90 6.24
CA LEU A 74 50.32 63.67 6.13
C LEU A 74 50.47 62.86 7.42
N LEU A 75 49.38 62.28 7.89
CA LEU A 75 49.34 61.38 9.04
C LEU A 75 48.63 60.10 8.64
N SER A 76 49.30 58.96 8.76
CA SER A 76 48.67 57.65 8.65
C SER A 76 48.58 57.01 10.02
N SER A 77 47.35 56.67 10.41
CA SER A 77 47.04 55.88 11.58
C SER A 77 46.63 54.48 11.14
N ILE A 78 47.35 53.47 11.62
CA ILE A 78 47.12 52.07 11.27
C ILE A 78 46.61 51.31 12.50
N LEU A 79 45.40 50.76 12.41
CA LEU A 79 44.79 49.92 13.44
C LEU A 79 44.93 48.44 13.07
N GLN A 80 45.73 47.70 13.84
CA GLN A 80 45.92 46.26 13.65
C GLN A 80 44.91 45.46 14.48
N LEU A 81 44.14 44.60 13.82
CA LEU A 81 43.07 43.81 14.44
C LEU A 81 43.31 42.31 14.19
N ASN A 82 43.17 41.52 15.26
CA ASN A 82 43.17 40.07 15.20
C ASN A 82 41.72 39.59 15.35
N LEU A 83 41.14 39.03 14.28
CA LEU A 83 39.72 38.65 14.23
C LEU A 83 39.53 37.25 14.80
N THR A 84 39.70 37.09 16.10
CA THR A 84 39.66 35.77 16.77
C THR A 84 38.26 35.33 17.17
N HIS A 85 37.41 36.27 17.53
CA HIS A 85 36.06 36.04 18.02
C HIS A 85 35.03 36.71 17.10
N ASP A 86 33.80 36.19 17.10
CA ASP A 86 32.70 36.81 16.34
C ASP A 86 32.41 38.25 16.79
N ALA A 87 32.70 38.56 18.05
CA ALA A 87 32.61 39.92 18.57
C ALA A 87 33.64 40.89 17.95
N ASP A 88 34.69 40.40 17.27
CA ASP A 88 35.72 41.23 16.65
C ASP A 88 35.28 41.84 15.31
N PHE A 89 34.26 41.26 14.67
CA PHE A 89 33.62 41.79 13.47
C PHE A 89 32.63 42.90 13.86
N GLY A 90 32.54 43.96 13.05
CA GLY A 90 31.76 45.15 13.38
C GLY A 90 32.14 46.35 12.52
N VAL A 91 31.67 47.53 12.91
CA VAL A 91 31.94 48.79 12.23
C VAL A 91 33.04 49.55 12.95
N PHE A 92 34.17 49.73 12.29
CA PHE A 92 35.26 50.54 12.77
C PHE A 92 35.21 51.91 12.10
N ALA A 93 35.38 52.99 12.87
CA ALA A 93 35.43 54.33 12.30
C ALA A 93 36.62 55.13 12.84
N CYS A 94 37.33 55.77 11.92
CA CYS A 94 38.40 56.73 12.18
C CYS A 94 37.79 58.14 12.19
N TRP A 95 37.93 58.83 13.32
CA TRP A 95 37.46 60.19 13.53
C TRP A 95 38.64 61.14 13.53
N VAL A 96 38.55 62.18 12.71
CA VAL A 96 39.61 63.20 12.59
C VAL A 96 38.93 64.55 12.51
N SER A 97 38.93 65.29 13.63
CA SER A 97 38.20 66.55 13.77
C SER A 97 36.70 66.43 13.38
N ASN A 98 36.30 66.92 12.21
CA ASN A 98 34.93 66.88 11.69
C ASN A 98 34.74 65.85 10.54
N ALA A 99 35.79 65.13 10.15
CA ALA A 99 35.76 64.10 9.11
C ALA A 99 35.75 62.70 9.72
N THR A 100 35.03 61.78 9.08
CA THR A 100 34.96 60.38 9.49
C THR A 100 35.12 59.44 8.32
N ALA A 101 35.82 58.34 8.56
CA ALA A 101 35.95 57.24 7.63
C ALA A 101 35.55 55.94 8.31
N THR A 102 34.76 55.10 7.62
CA THR A 102 34.24 53.86 8.19
C THR A 102 34.72 52.62 7.42
N PHE A 103 35.01 51.57 8.18
CA PHE A 103 35.38 50.24 7.73
C PHE A 103 34.41 49.23 8.34
N THR A 104 33.63 48.54 7.54
CA THR A 104 32.74 47.48 8.04
C THR A 104 33.39 46.13 7.82
N LEU A 105 33.70 45.42 8.90
CA LEU A 105 34.23 44.07 8.86
C LEU A 105 33.08 43.07 8.92
N ARG A 106 32.92 42.26 7.88
CA ARG A 106 31.92 41.18 7.81
C ARG A 106 32.60 39.83 7.82
N ARG A 107 32.00 38.87 8.51
CA ARG A 107 32.47 37.48 8.51
C ARG A 107 32.04 36.79 7.23
N VAL A 108 32.98 36.11 6.57
CA VAL A 108 32.64 35.17 5.50
C VAL A 108 31.99 33.93 6.12
N GLU A 109 30.69 33.75 5.87
CA GLU A 109 30.01 32.50 6.19
C GLU A 109 30.51 31.42 5.23
N ALA A 110 31.33 30.49 5.73
CA ALA A 110 31.66 29.30 4.97
C ALA A 110 30.36 28.53 4.73
N ALA A 111 29.90 28.47 3.48
CA ALA A 111 28.74 27.68 3.09
C ALA A 111 28.97 26.23 3.53
N GLY A 112 28.36 25.85 4.64
CA GLY A 112 28.53 24.51 5.19
C GLY A 112 27.95 23.50 4.20
N HIS A 113 28.78 22.61 3.68
CA HIS A 113 28.28 21.45 2.92
C HIS A 113 27.47 20.49 3.81
N MET A 114 27.58 20.61 5.13
CA MET A 114 26.91 19.78 6.13
C MET A 114 25.37 19.74 6.00
N PRO A 115 24.64 20.87 5.96
CA PRO A 115 23.19 20.85 5.75
C PRO A 115 22.78 20.23 4.42
N ALA A 116 23.52 20.47 3.33
CA ALA A 116 23.25 19.89 2.03
C ALA A 116 23.44 18.36 2.04
N VAL A 117 24.49 17.87 2.69
CA VAL A 117 24.75 16.43 2.87
C VAL A 117 23.66 15.79 3.73
N LEU A 118 23.24 16.42 4.82
CA LEU A 118 22.16 15.92 5.67
C LEU A 118 20.83 15.82 4.93
N ALA A 119 20.47 16.86 4.16
CA ALA A 119 19.27 16.84 3.32
C ALA A 119 19.32 15.73 2.27
N ALA A 120 20.47 15.53 1.61
CA ALA A 120 20.65 14.45 0.65
C ALA A 120 20.48 13.05 1.29
N LEU A 121 21.04 12.84 2.48
CA LEU A 121 20.89 11.58 3.22
C LEU A 121 19.44 11.31 3.63
N LEU A 122 18.70 12.34 4.06
CA LEU A 122 17.27 12.21 4.39
C LEU A 122 16.44 11.82 3.17
N VAL A 123 16.69 12.44 2.02
CA VAL A 123 16.02 12.09 0.76
C VAL A 123 16.34 10.65 0.35
N LEU A 124 17.60 10.23 0.46
CA LEU A 124 18.02 8.85 0.17
C LEU A 124 17.29 7.86 1.09
N ALA A 125 17.22 8.14 2.40
CA ALA A 125 16.53 7.30 3.37
C ALA A 125 15.02 7.18 3.04
N LEU A 126 14.37 8.29 2.67
CA LEU A 126 12.98 8.30 2.26
C LEU A 126 12.75 7.44 1.00
N LEU A 127 13.61 7.56 -0.01
CA LEU A 127 13.54 6.75 -1.23
C LEU A 127 13.68 5.26 -0.93
N MET A 128 14.61 4.89 -0.04
CA MET A 128 14.78 3.49 0.39
C MET A 128 13.57 2.96 1.15
N LEU A 129 12.95 3.77 2.01
CA LEU A 129 11.72 3.41 2.70
C LEU A 129 10.56 3.22 1.72
N LEU A 130 10.38 4.14 0.77
CA LEU A 130 9.36 4.03 -0.27
C LEU A 130 9.59 2.83 -1.18
N ALA A 131 10.83 2.54 -1.56
CA ALA A 131 11.18 1.35 -2.33
C ALA A 131 10.90 0.07 -1.53
N GLY A 132 11.26 0.03 -0.25
CA GLY A 132 10.97 -1.10 0.64
C GLY A 132 9.46 -1.32 0.83
N LEU A 133 8.71 -0.25 1.05
CA LEU A 133 7.26 -0.29 1.14
C LEU A 133 6.64 -0.73 -0.19
N TYR A 134 7.12 -0.21 -1.32
CA TYR A 134 6.67 -0.64 -2.64
C TYR A 134 6.91 -2.12 -2.84
N VAL A 135 8.12 -2.64 -2.61
CA VAL A 135 8.43 -4.07 -2.78
C VAL A 135 7.53 -4.94 -1.89
N ARG A 136 7.27 -4.52 -0.65
CA ARG A 136 6.48 -5.29 0.32
C ARG A 136 4.97 -5.20 0.08
N CYS A 137 4.49 -4.06 -0.42
CA CYS A 137 3.07 -3.77 -0.61
C CYS A 137 2.64 -3.85 -2.07
N ARG A 138 3.54 -4.08 -3.05
CA ARG A 138 3.24 -4.10 -4.49
C ARG A 138 2.02 -4.95 -4.80
N LEU A 139 1.98 -6.19 -4.30
CA LEU A 139 0.85 -7.09 -4.54
C LEU A 139 -0.43 -6.61 -3.86
N SER A 140 -0.33 -6.09 -2.64
CA SER A 140 -1.48 -5.54 -1.92
C SER A 140 -2.07 -4.31 -2.62
N VAL A 141 -1.20 -3.42 -3.12
CA VAL A 141 -1.59 -2.24 -3.91
C VAL A 141 -2.23 -2.66 -5.23
N LEU A 142 -1.66 -3.64 -5.93
CA LEU A 142 -2.21 -4.14 -7.19
C LEU A 142 -3.57 -4.82 -6.98
N LEU A 143 -3.72 -5.60 -5.91
CA LEU A 143 -5.01 -6.18 -5.52
C LEU A 143 -6.04 -5.11 -5.19
N TRP A 144 -5.66 -4.09 -4.41
CA TRP A 144 -6.52 -2.97 -4.07
C TRP A 144 -6.96 -2.21 -5.32
N TYR A 145 -6.02 -1.89 -6.21
CA TYR A 145 -6.31 -1.23 -7.49
C TYR A 145 -7.29 -2.05 -8.33
N ARG A 146 -7.03 -3.35 -8.51
CA ARG A 146 -7.93 -4.25 -9.24
C ARG A 146 -9.31 -4.35 -8.58
N ASN A 147 -9.37 -4.49 -7.26
CA ASN A 147 -10.63 -4.56 -6.54
C ASN A 147 -11.41 -3.24 -6.58
N ARG A 148 -10.78 -2.10 -6.87
CA ARG A 148 -11.44 -0.79 -6.97
C ARG A 148 -11.85 -0.40 -8.38
N TYR A 149 -11.03 -0.74 -9.39
CA TYR A 149 -11.16 -0.26 -10.76
C TYR A 149 -11.19 -1.34 -11.83
N GLY A 150 -10.89 -2.60 -11.51
CA GLY A 150 -10.86 -3.69 -12.50
C GLY A 150 -12.25 -4.03 -13.03
N GLU A 151 -12.35 -4.52 -14.25
CA GLU A 151 -13.62 -4.96 -14.82
C GLU A 151 -14.24 -6.12 -14.01
N LEU A 152 -15.57 -6.14 -13.97
CA LEU A 152 -16.34 -7.16 -13.28
C LEU A 152 -16.84 -8.18 -14.29
N GLU A 153 -16.32 -9.41 -14.20
CA GLU A 153 -16.86 -10.57 -14.90
C GLU A 153 -18.12 -11.03 -14.13
N ILE A 154 -19.25 -10.32 -14.27
CA ILE A 154 -20.56 -10.69 -13.72
C ILE A 154 -21.52 -10.76 -14.91
N ASN A 155 -22.26 -11.87 -15.06
CA ASN A 155 -23.19 -12.16 -16.18
C ASN A 155 -22.57 -12.73 -17.48
N ASP A 156 -21.44 -13.43 -17.39
CA ASP A 156 -20.85 -14.16 -18.52
C ASP A 156 -21.46 -15.56 -18.76
N GLY A 157 -22.51 -15.93 -18.02
CA GLY A 157 -23.15 -17.25 -18.08
C GLY A 157 -22.32 -18.39 -17.47
N LYS A 158 -21.16 -18.09 -16.86
CA LYS A 158 -20.29 -19.09 -16.23
C LYS A 158 -20.71 -19.35 -14.78
N LEU A 159 -20.72 -20.62 -14.39
CA LEU A 159 -21.20 -21.09 -13.09
C LEU A 159 -20.12 -21.05 -12.00
N TYR A 160 -18.86 -21.26 -12.41
CA TYR A 160 -17.73 -21.38 -11.50
C TYR A 160 -16.62 -20.39 -11.85
N ASP A 161 -15.88 -19.92 -10.83
CA ASP A 161 -14.79 -18.99 -11.03
C ASP A 161 -13.51 -19.68 -11.49
N ALA A 162 -13.28 -20.89 -11.03
CA ALA A 162 -12.14 -21.68 -11.45
C ALA A 162 -12.43 -23.19 -11.45
N TYR A 163 -11.96 -23.84 -12.51
CA TYR A 163 -11.77 -25.28 -12.56
C TYR A 163 -10.43 -25.61 -11.91
N VAL A 164 -10.38 -26.58 -10.99
CA VAL A 164 -9.14 -27.02 -10.34
C VAL A 164 -8.87 -28.47 -10.72
N SER A 165 -7.78 -28.69 -11.43
CA SER A 165 -7.26 -30.02 -11.71
C SER A 165 -6.09 -30.37 -10.80
N HIS A 166 -6.11 -31.60 -10.28
CA HIS A 166 -5.05 -32.15 -9.44
C HIS A 166 -4.86 -33.64 -9.73
N ALA A 167 -3.76 -34.23 -9.25
CA ALA A 167 -3.54 -35.66 -9.43
C ALA A 167 -4.39 -36.44 -8.42
N THR A 168 -4.68 -37.70 -8.73
CA THR A 168 -5.42 -38.62 -7.84
C THR A 168 -4.64 -39.02 -6.59
N ALA A 169 -3.38 -38.59 -6.48
CA ALA A 169 -2.54 -38.84 -5.31
C ALA A 169 -3.16 -38.26 -4.02
N PRO A 170 -3.05 -38.96 -2.87
CA PRO A 170 -3.71 -38.56 -1.64
C PRO A 170 -3.22 -37.20 -1.12
N ASP A 171 -1.96 -36.86 -1.36
CA ASP A 171 -1.37 -35.60 -0.89
C ASP A 171 -1.90 -34.40 -1.67
N ASP A 172 -2.04 -34.53 -2.99
CA ASP A 172 -2.66 -33.52 -3.85
C ASP A 172 -4.14 -33.33 -3.50
N ARG A 173 -4.87 -34.43 -3.30
CA ARG A 173 -6.26 -34.37 -2.89
C ARG A 173 -6.42 -33.62 -1.58
N LYS A 174 -5.58 -33.93 -0.58
CA LYS A 174 -5.57 -33.22 0.71
C LYS A 174 -5.22 -31.74 0.52
N PHE A 175 -4.21 -31.42 -0.27
CA PHE A 175 -3.82 -30.04 -0.54
C PHE A 175 -4.98 -29.24 -1.16
N VAL A 176 -5.62 -29.77 -2.19
CA VAL A 176 -6.72 -29.05 -2.84
C VAL A 176 -7.94 -28.94 -1.92
N HIS A 177 -8.35 -30.03 -1.26
CA HIS A 177 -9.58 -30.04 -0.47
C HIS A 177 -9.47 -29.35 0.89
N PHE A 178 -8.29 -29.38 1.54
CA PHE A 178 -8.11 -28.80 2.87
C PHE A 178 -7.38 -27.46 2.89
N ILE A 179 -6.63 -27.12 1.83
CA ILE A 179 -5.87 -25.87 1.76
C ILE A 179 -6.47 -24.94 0.70
N VAL A 180 -6.50 -25.35 -0.56
CA VAL A 180 -6.94 -24.47 -1.66
C VAL A 180 -8.43 -24.14 -1.58
N LYS A 181 -9.28 -25.16 -1.46
CA LYS A 181 -10.74 -25.01 -1.45
C LYS A 181 -11.22 -24.12 -0.28
N PRO A 182 -10.87 -24.38 0.99
CA PRO A 182 -11.35 -23.56 2.09
C PRO A 182 -10.81 -22.13 2.03
N GLN A 183 -9.59 -21.91 1.54
CA GLN A 183 -9.06 -20.56 1.38
C GLN A 183 -9.82 -19.78 0.29
N LEU A 184 -10.02 -20.38 -0.88
CA LEU A 184 -10.68 -19.68 -1.99
C LEU A 184 -12.20 -19.53 -1.77
N GLU A 185 -12.88 -20.56 -1.29
CA GLU A 185 -14.34 -20.53 -1.09
C GLU A 185 -14.72 -19.77 0.17
N ASN A 186 -14.19 -20.14 1.35
CA ASN A 186 -14.65 -19.55 2.61
C ASN A 186 -14.08 -18.15 2.86
N ARG A 187 -12.83 -17.90 2.46
CA ARG A 187 -12.16 -16.62 2.76
C ARG A 187 -12.35 -15.58 1.66
N TYR A 188 -12.30 -16.01 0.40
CA TYR A 188 -12.37 -15.11 -0.76
C TYR A 188 -13.70 -15.17 -1.52
N GLY A 189 -14.60 -16.12 -1.19
CA GLY A 189 -15.94 -16.21 -1.79
C GLY A 189 -15.95 -16.67 -3.25
N TYR A 190 -14.92 -17.41 -3.68
CA TYR A 190 -14.92 -18.04 -5.01
C TYR A 190 -15.76 -19.31 -5.01
N LYS A 191 -16.35 -19.65 -6.16
CA LYS A 191 -17.00 -20.93 -6.43
C LYS A 191 -16.04 -21.77 -7.27
N LEU A 192 -15.54 -22.88 -6.71
CA LEU A 192 -14.61 -23.76 -7.42
C LEU A 192 -15.35 -24.98 -7.97
N PHE A 193 -14.92 -25.45 -9.14
CA PHE A 193 -15.24 -26.77 -9.64
C PHE A 193 -14.00 -27.65 -9.48
N LEU A 194 -14.12 -28.70 -8.67
CA LEU A 194 -13.04 -29.67 -8.45
C LEU A 194 -13.41 -30.95 -9.19
N ASP A 195 -12.49 -31.42 -10.01
CA ASP A 195 -12.62 -32.71 -10.69
C ASP A 195 -11.37 -33.54 -10.42
N GLU A 196 -11.56 -34.82 -10.14
CA GLU A 196 -10.48 -35.78 -9.91
C GLU A 196 -10.03 -36.46 -11.22
N GLN A 197 -10.72 -36.18 -12.33
CA GLN A 197 -10.39 -36.71 -13.65
C GLN A 197 -9.11 -36.09 -14.22
N THR A 198 -8.36 -36.91 -14.96
CA THR A 198 -7.21 -36.44 -15.73
C THR A 198 -7.68 -35.54 -16.86
N ILE A 199 -7.01 -34.40 -17.06
CA ILE A 199 -7.42 -33.41 -18.07
C ILE A 199 -7.24 -33.96 -19.49
N LEU A 200 -6.10 -34.61 -19.77
CA LEU A 200 -5.71 -35.01 -21.12
C LEU A 200 -5.40 -36.51 -21.17
N PRO A 201 -6.38 -37.41 -20.95
CA PRO A 201 -6.17 -38.82 -21.21
C PRO A 201 -5.80 -38.99 -22.68
N ASN A 202 -4.66 -39.61 -22.97
CA ASN A 202 -4.10 -39.75 -24.32
C ASN A 202 -3.76 -38.42 -25.03
N SER A 203 -3.41 -37.36 -24.30
CA SER A 203 -3.04 -36.03 -24.85
C SER A 203 -4.17 -35.24 -25.54
N GLU A 204 -5.42 -35.70 -25.44
CA GLU A 204 -6.60 -34.97 -25.92
C GLU A 204 -7.59 -34.67 -24.78
N PRO A 205 -8.23 -33.50 -24.78
CA PRO A 205 -9.24 -33.17 -23.78
C PRO A 205 -10.53 -33.95 -24.03
N SER A 206 -11.09 -34.55 -22.98
CA SER A 206 -12.39 -35.20 -23.05
C SER A 206 -13.51 -34.18 -23.30
N ALA A 207 -14.61 -34.60 -23.93
CA ALA A 207 -15.77 -33.73 -24.16
C ALA A 207 -16.34 -33.17 -22.84
N ASP A 208 -16.34 -33.99 -21.79
CA ASP A 208 -16.79 -33.60 -20.44
C ASP A 208 -15.89 -32.52 -19.84
N LEU A 209 -14.57 -32.65 -20.00
CA LEU A 209 -13.64 -31.60 -19.57
C LEU A 209 -13.90 -30.30 -20.32
N ILE A 210 -14.02 -30.34 -21.66
CA ILE A 210 -14.27 -29.14 -22.46
C ILE A 210 -15.54 -28.45 -21.97
N MET A 211 -16.60 -29.23 -21.72
CA MET A 211 -17.86 -28.73 -21.16
C MET A 211 -17.66 -28.10 -19.76
N ASN A 212 -16.97 -28.79 -18.85
CA ASN A 212 -16.75 -28.31 -17.48
C ASN A 212 -15.87 -27.06 -17.44
N VAL A 213 -14.80 -27.01 -18.22
CA VAL A 213 -13.91 -25.84 -18.33
C VAL A 213 -14.62 -24.67 -18.99
N SER A 214 -15.51 -24.90 -19.97
CA SER A 214 -16.31 -23.83 -20.59
C SER A 214 -17.22 -23.11 -19.58
N ARG A 215 -17.69 -23.83 -18.55
CA ARG A 215 -18.50 -23.30 -17.44
C ARG A 215 -17.67 -22.57 -16.38
N CYS A 216 -16.34 -22.55 -16.52
CA CYS A 216 -15.40 -21.96 -15.57
C CYS A 216 -14.68 -20.73 -16.17
N ARG A 217 -14.38 -19.72 -15.33
CA ARG A 217 -13.67 -18.50 -15.79
C ARG A 217 -12.17 -18.66 -15.92
N ARG A 218 -11.58 -19.48 -15.05
CA ARG A 218 -10.14 -19.77 -15.02
C ARG A 218 -9.91 -21.27 -14.87
N LEU A 219 -8.72 -21.71 -15.26
CA LEU A 219 -8.23 -23.08 -15.10
C LEU A 219 -7.02 -23.04 -14.18
N ILE A 220 -7.07 -23.79 -13.08
CA ILE A 220 -5.98 -23.99 -12.14
C ILE A 220 -5.51 -25.45 -12.27
N VAL A 221 -4.21 -25.65 -12.45
CA VAL A 221 -3.58 -26.97 -12.51
C VAL A 221 -2.55 -27.09 -11.40
N VAL A 222 -2.74 -28.05 -10.49
CA VAL A 222 -1.80 -28.35 -9.42
C VAL A 222 -0.77 -29.36 -9.93
N LEU A 223 0.39 -28.85 -10.31
CA LEU A 223 1.46 -29.57 -10.97
C LEU A 223 2.43 -30.18 -9.94
N SER A 224 1.97 -31.23 -9.24
CA SER A 224 2.78 -32.03 -8.33
C SER A 224 3.67 -33.04 -9.06
N VAL A 225 4.54 -33.77 -8.34
CA VAL A 225 5.30 -34.91 -8.93
C VAL A 225 4.35 -35.95 -9.53
N ALA A 226 3.32 -36.35 -8.77
CA ALA A 226 2.35 -37.34 -9.25
C ALA A 226 1.56 -36.83 -10.46
N TYR A 227 1.37 -35.52 -10.57
CA TYR A 227 0.76 -34.91 -11.75
C TYR A 227 1.70 -34.95 -12.97
N LEU A 228 2.99 -34.69 -12.76
CA LEU A 228 4.01 -34.74 -13.81
C LEU A 228 4.25 -36.16 -14.34
N GLU A 229 4.05 -37.18 -13.50
CA GLU A 229 4.12 -38.59 -13.88
C GLU A 229 2.98 -39.06 -14.79
N GLN A 230 1.92 -38.25 -14.96
CA GLN A 230 0.85 -38.56 -15.90
C GLN A 230 1.38 -38.65 -17.33
N GLU A 231 0.82 -39.57 -18.12
CA GLU A 231 1.34 -39.93 -19.44
C GLU A 231 1.48 -38.73 -20.39
N TRP A 232 0.49 -37.84 -20.41
CA TRP A 232 0.52 -36.63 -21.24
C TRP A 232 1.56 -35.60 -20.75
N CYS A 233 1.81 -35.51 -19.44
CA CYS A 233 2.84 -34.63 -18.88
C CYS A 233 4.25 -35.14 -19.17
N ASN A 234 4.45 -36.45 -19.15
CA ASN A 234 5.75 -37.05 -19.38
C ASN A 234 6.12 -37.11 -20.87
N SER A 235 5.16 -37.48 -21.73
CA SER A 235 5.41 -37.72 -23.15
C SER A 235 5.11 -36.53 -24.07
N SER A 236 4.06 -35.75 -23.78
CA SER A 236 3.43 -34.83 -24.75
C SER A 236 3.01 -33.51 -24.11
N PHE A 237 3.81 -33.00 -23.15
CA PHE A 237 3.42 -31.83 -22.36
C PHE A 237 3.28 -30.57 -23.21
N ARG A 238 4.10 -30.42 -24.25
CA ARG A 238 4.07 -29.23 -25.10
C ARG A 238 2.74 -29.13 -25.85
N GLU A 239 2.34 -30.22 -26.48
CA GLU A 239 1.07 -30.36 -27.19
C GLU A 239 -0.10 -30.19 -26.22
N GLY A 240 -0.04 -30.81 -25.03
CA GLY A 240 -1.02 -30.63 -23.97
C GLY A 240 -1.15 -29.19 -23.47
N LEU A 241 -0.03 -28.47 -23.31
CA LEU A 241 -0.02 -27.07 -22.92
C LEU A 241 -0.73 -26.18 -23.96
N TRP A 242 -0.50 -26.44 -25.25
CA TRP A 242 -1.21 -25.72 -26.33
C TRP A 242 -2.72 -25.95 -26.26
N ARG A 243 -3.16 -27.19 -26.02
CA ARG A 243 -4.59 -27.50 -25.81
C ARG A 243 -5.16 -26.79 -24.58
N LEU A 244 -4.41 -26.73 -23.47
CA LEU A 244 -4.85 -26.00 -22.28
C LEU A 244 -4.98 -24.49 -22.52
N LEU A 245 -4.09 -23.91 -23.32
CA LEU A 245 -4.14 -22.52 -23.73
C LEU A 245 -5.31 -22.22 -24.67
N GLU A 246 -5.72 -23.20 -25.48
CA GLU A 246 -6.92 -23.14 -26.33
C GLU A 246 -8.20 -23.17 -25.48
N LEU A 247 -8.23 -24.00 -24.43
CA LEU A 247 -9.37 -24.09 -23.51
C LEU A 247 -9.52 -22.88 -22.58
N SER A 248 -8.40 -22.29 -22.16
CA SER A 248 -8.39 -21.17 -21.21
C SER A 248 -7.32 -20.15 -21.60
N LYS A 249 -7.71 -18.89 -21.75
CA LYS A 249 -6.81 -17.80 -22.17
C LYS A 249 -5.60 -17.59 -21.24
N LYS A 250 -5.77 -17.85 -19.94
CA LYS A 250 -4.74 -17.64 -18.90
C LYS A 250 -4.83 -18.73 -17.83
N PRO A 251 -4.31 -19.94 -18.11
CA PRO A 251 -4.28 -21.01 -17.13
C PRO A 251 -3.24 -20.69 -16.04
N ILE A 252 -3.53 -21.17 -14.83
CA ILE A 252 -2.73 -20.97 -13.62
C ILE A 252 -2.14 -22.32 -13.22
N PHE A 253 -0.82 -22.39 -13.09
CA PHE A 253 -0.11 -23.59 -12.66
C PHE A 253 0.46 -23.37 -11.26
N ILE A 254 0.21 -24.30 -10.35
CA ILE A 254 0.76 -24.30 -8.98
C ILE A 254 1.80 -25.41 -8.89
N VAL A 255 3.04 -25.08 -8.53
CA VAL A 255 4.15 -26.04 -8.36
C VAL A 255 4.68 -25.97 -6.93
N PHE A 256 5.09 -27.09 -6.34
CA PHE A 256 5.69 -27.10 -5.00
C PHE A 256 7.16 -26.69 -5.05
N GLU A 257 7.65 -25.97 -4.02
CA GLU A 257 9.02 -25.43 -4.01
C GLU A 257 10.11 -26.49 -4.13
N SER A 258 9.97 -27.65 -3.47
CA SER A 258 10.90 -28.78 -3.61
C SER A 258 11.03 -29.21 -5.07
N GLN A 259 9.89 -29.39 -5.74
CA GLN A 259 9.84 -29.79 -7.15
C GLN A 259 10.41 -28.71 -8.08
N TYR A 260 10.13 -27.44 -7.80
CA TYR A 260 10.61 -26.32 -8.62
C TYR A 260 12.15 -26.20 -8.61
N ARG A 261 12.81 -26.60 -7.51
CA ARG A 261 14.27 -26.52 -7.34
C ARG A 261 14.98 -27.81 -7.73
N GLU A 262 14.41 -28.96 -7.40
CA GLU A 262 15.09 -30.27 -7.51
C GLU A 262 14.78 -30.99 -8.83
N ILE A 263 13.58 -30.78 -9.40
CA ILE A 263 13.14 -31.52 -10.58
C ILE A 263 13.28 -30.65 -11.83
N THR A 264 14.25 -30.97 -12.67
CA THR A 264 14.44 -30.33 -13.98
C THR A 264 13.49 -30.94 -15.01
N HIS A 265 12.18 -30.90 -14.77
CA HIS A 265 11.20 -31.47 -15.68
C HIS A 265 11.03 -30.57 -16.93
N PRO A 266 10.98 -31.12 -18.16
CA PRO A 266 10.76 -30.34 -19.38
C PRO A 266 9.46 -29.52 -19.35
N ALA A 267 8.45 -29.99 -18.61
CA ALA A 267 7.22 -29.24 -18.40
C ALA A 267 7.45 -27.89 -17.69
N ILE A 268 8.26 -27.88 -16.63
CA ILE A 268 8.52 -26.67 -15.84
C ILE A 268 9.37 -25.69 -16.65
N SER A 269 10.34 -26.17 -17.44
CA SER A 269 11.11 -25.29 -18.33
C SER A 269 10.23 -24.67 -19.42
N LEU A 270 9.29 -25.42 -19.99
CA LEU A 270 8.35 -24.89 -20.97
C LEU A 270 7.40 -23.84 -20.35
N LEU A 271 6.88 -24.08 -19.15
CA LEU A 271 6.08 -23.08 -18.42
C LEU A 271 6.89 -21.81 -18.11
N LYS A 272 8.20 -21.95 -17.81
CA LYS A 272 9.11 -20.80 -17.64
C LYS A 272 9.32 -20.03 -18.96
N GLN A 273 9.32 -20.70 -20.10
CA GLN A 273 9.42 -20.05 -21.41
C GLN A 273 8.14 -19.27 -21.76
N HIS A 274 6.96 -19.79 -21.41
CA HIS A 274 5.65 -19.19 -21.71
C HIS A 274 5.06 -18.31 -20.58
N ARG A 275 5.91 -17.73 -19.71
CA ARG A 275 5.51 -16.90 -18.55
C ARG A 275 4.58 -15.73 -18.86
N SER A 276 4.53 -15.25 -20.11
CA SER A 276 3.64 -14.17 -20.54
C SER A 276 2.19 -14.62 -20.71
N THR A 277 1.97 -15.90 -21.05
CA THR A 277 0.64 -16.46 -21.35
C THR A 277 0.11 -17.29 -20.17
N VAL A 278 1.00 -17.93 -19.42
CA VAL A 278 0.63 -18.76 -18.25
C VAL A 278 1.04 -18.10 -16.94
N THR A 279 0.23 -18.29 -15.89
CA THR A 279 0.61 -17.86 -14.54
C THR A 279 1.22 -19.04 -13.80
N LEU A 280 2.51 -18.95 -13.44
CA LEU A 280 3.22 -19.99 -12.67
C LEU A 280 3.43 -19.53 -11.23
N LEU A 281 2.77 -20.20 -10.29
CA LEU A 281 2.84 -19.91 -8.86
C LEU A 281 3.60 -21.03 -8.13
N VAL A 282 4.48 -20.63 -7.21
CA VAL A 282 5.28 -21.58 -6.42
C VAL A 282 4.74 -21.64 -4.99
N TRP A 283 4.33 -22.83 -4.55
CA TRP A 283 3.92 -23.11 -3.19
C TRP A 283 5.13 -23.33 -2.29
N ARG A 284 5.30 -22.48 -1.27
CA ARG A 284 6.44 -22.46 -0.34
C ARG A 284 5.98 -22.68 1.10
N ALA A 285 6.91 -22.91 2.02
CA ALA A 285 6.57 -23.01 3.45
C ALA A 285 5.82 -21.77 3.98
N GLY A 286 6.20 -20.57 3.52
CA GLY A 286 5.51 -19.31 3.85
C GLY A 286 4.10 -19.18 3.27
N SER A 287 3.75 -19.97 2.25
CA SER A 287 2.43 -19.95 1.59
C SER A 287 1.30 -20.46 2.48
N MET A 288 1.61 -21.20 3.56
CA MET A 288 0.63 -21.63 4.55
C MET A 288 -0.09 -20.46 5.23
N THR A 289 0.54 -19.28 5.29
CA THR A 289 -0.11 -18.08 5.82
C THR A 289 -1.12 -17.53 4.81
N PRO A 290 -2.39 -17.27 5.19
CA PRO A 290 -3.42 -16.76 4.28
C PRO A 290 -3.11 -15.39 3.65
N SER A 291 -2.21 -14.62 4.27
CA SER A 291 -1.76 -13.30 3.79
C SER A 291 -0.45 -13.36 2.99
N SER A 292 0.04 -14.56 2.65
CA SER A 292 1.25 -14.73 1.86
C SER A 292 1.11 -14.16 0.45
N ASP A 293 2.25 -13.88 -0.18
CA ASP A 293 2.27 -13.36 -1.55
C ASP A 293 1.71 -14.36 -2.55
N PHE A 294 1.84 -15.67 -2.30
CA PHE A 294 1.22 -16.73 -3.10
C PHE A 294 -0.29 -16.52 -3.26
N TRP A 295 -1.02 -16.31 -2.15
CA TRP A 295 -2.47 -16.11 -2.22
C TRP A 295 -2.84 -14.81 -2.91
N LYS A 296 -2.02 -13.77 -2.75
CA LYS A 296 -2.23 -12.50 -3.43
C LYS A 296 -2.06 -12.65 -4.94
N GLU A 297 -1.01 -13.33 -5.40
CA GLU A 297 -0.79 -13.62 -6.82
C GLU A 297 -1.90 -14.51 -7.39
N LEU A 298 -2.31 -15.55 -6.66
CA LEU A 298 -3.41 -16.42 -7.07
C LEU A 298 -4.71 -15.63 -7.20
N CYS A 299 -5.03 -14.79 -6.21
CA CYS A 299 -6.21 -13.94 -6.27
C CYS A 299 -6.14 -12.96 -7.44
N LEU A 300 -4.96 -12.40 -7.76
CA LEU A 300 -4.77 -11.50 -8.91
C LEU A 300 -5.03 -12.18 -10.25
N ALA A 301 -4.70 -13.46 -10.37
CA ALA A 301 -4.93 -14.26 -11.59
C ALA A 301 -6.38 -14.75 -11.73
N LEU A 302 -7.08 -14.90 -10.61
CA LEU A 302 -8.51 -15.23 -10.55
C LEU A 302 -9.42 -14.05 -10.97
N PRO A 303 -10.69 -14.31 -11.36
CA PRO A 303 -11.62 -13.23 -11.72
C PRO A 303 -11.88 -12.31 -10.53
N ARG A 304 -12.23 -11.04 -10.77
CA ARG A 304 -12.56 -10.10 -9.68
C ARG A 304 -13.85 -10.52 -9.00
N LYS A 305 -13.84 -10.60 -7.66
CA LYS A 305 -15.04 -10.76 -6.84
C LYS A 305 -15.47 -9.43 -6.23
N VAL A 306 -16.77 -9.17 -6.26
CA VAL A 306 -17.42 -8.19 -5.38
C VAL A 306 -17.98 -8.98 -4.22
N SER A 307 -17.44 -8.79 -3.02
CA SER A 307 -18.12 -9.23 -1.82
C SER A 307 -19.30 -8.29 -1.60
N PHE A 308 -20.52 -8.73 -1.92
CA PHE A 308 -21.69 -8.10 -1.32
C PHE A 308 -21.68 -8.46 0.16
N GLN A 309 -21.60 -7.44 1.02
CA GLN A 309 -21.64 -7.63 2.47
C GLN A 309 -22.97 -8.30 2.81
N GLY A 310 -22.91 -9.47 3.44
CA GLY A 310 -24.02 -10.43 3.58
C GLY A 310 -25.19 -9.92 4.43
N THR A 311 -26.01 -9.04 3.87
CA THR A 311 -27.36 -8.75 4.34
C THR A 311 -28.40 -8.95 3.23
N MET A 312 -27.97 -9.27 2.02
CA MET A 312 -28.85 -9.65 0.92
C MET A 312 -28.45 -11.03 0.42
N GLY A 313 -29.45 -11.92 0.34
CA GLY A 313 -29.30 -13.24 -0.26
C GLY A 313 -28.78 -13.16 -1.70
N ASP A 314 -28.41 -14.33 -2.24
CA ASP A 314 -27.86 -14.50 -3.57
C ASP A 314 -28.59 -13.62 -4.60
N PRO A 315 -27.91 -12.71 -5.35
CA PRO A 315 -28.59 -11.83 -6.31
C PRO A 315 -29.29 -12.60 -7.44
N GLN A 316 -29.05 -13.91 -7.54
CA GLN A 316 -29.69 -14.80 -8.50
C GLN A 316 -31.15 -15.16 -8.13
N THR A 317 -31.61 -14.87 -6.91
CA THR A 317 -33.01 -15.04 -6.51
C THR A 317 -33.80 -13.73 -6.39
N GLN A 318 -33.14 -12.57 -6.50
CA GLN A 318 -33.79 -11.27 -6.26
C GLN A 318 -34.61 -10.75 -7.45
N LEU A 319 -34.41 -11.28 -8.66
CA LEU A 319 -35.19 -10.91 -9.85
C LEU A 319 -36.22 -11.96 -10.27
N GLN A 320 -36.29 -13.08 -9.55
CA GLN A 320 -37.41 -14.00 -9.67
C GLN A 320 -38.47 -13.47 -8.69
N GLU A 321 -39.39 -12.64 -9.17
CA GLU A 321 -40.63 -12.34 -8.44
C GLU A 321 -41.46 -13.62 -8.37
N ASP A 322 -41.05 -14.52 -7.46
CA ASP A 322 -41.75 -15.75 -7.15
C ASP A 322 -42.98 -15.38 -6.34
N LYS A 323 -44.11 -15.23 -7.02
CA LYS A 323 -45.42 -14.94 -6.41
C LYS A 323 -46.06 -16.18 -5.78
N ASP A 324 -45.28 -16.92 -4.99
CA ASP A 324 -45.78 -18.03 -4.17
C ASP A 324 -45.72 -17.62 -2.69
N PRO A 325 -46.86 -17.31 -2.03
CA PRO A 325 -46.88 -16.72 -0.69
C PRO A 325 -46.68 -17.74 0.44
N MET A 326 -46.13 -18.93 0.16
CA MET A 326 -46.13 -20.04 1.10
C MET A 326 -44.73 -20.44 1.55
N LEU A 327 -43.72 -19.56 1.50
CA LEU A 327 -42.40 -19.86 2.09
C LEU A 327 -41.68 -18.61 2.62
N ILE A 328 -42.31 -17.85 3.52
CA ILE A 328 -41.59 -16.87 4.35
C ILE A 328 -41.48 -17.43 5.77
N LEU A 329 -40.34 -18.04 6.07
CA LEU A 329 -39.95 -18.42 7.42
C LEU A 329 -39.31 -17.21 8.12
N HIS A 330 -40.09 -16.16 8.40
CA HIS A 330 -39.63 -15.05 9.26
C HIS A 330 -40.66 -14.72 10.33
N SER A 331 -40.40 -15.30 11.51
CA SER A 331 -40.88 -14.92 12.84
C SER A 331 -40.78 -13.41 13.06
N SER A 332 -41.90 -12.70 12.93
CA SER A 332 -42.08 -11.32 13.37
C SER A 332 -43.49 -11.09 13.92
N TYR A 333 -43.96 -12.02 14.76
CA TYR A 333 -45.30 -11.98 15.36
C TYR A 333 -45.32 -12.01 16.89
N LEU A 334 -44.28 -11.50 17.55
CA LEU A 334 -44.31 -11.19 18.98
C LEU A 334 -43.97 -9.72 19.18
N ASP A 335 -44.91 -8.86 18.80
CA ASP A 335 -45.01 -7.51 19.34
C ASP A 335 -46.50 -7.17 19.50
N SER A 336 -47.13 -7.84 20.48
CA SER A 336 -48.43 -7.44 20.99
C SER A 336 -48.21 -6.79 22.34
N GLY A 337 -48.11 -5.46 22.34
CA GLY A 337 -48.23 -4.65 23.54
C GLY A 337 -49.60 -4.87 24.18
N GLY A 338 -49.61 -5.38 25.41
CA GLY A 338 -50.78 -5.46 26.27
C GLY A 338 -50.70 -4.36 27.32
N ASP A 339 -51.74 -3.53 27.35
CA ASP A 339 -51.94 -2.40 28.24
C ASP A 339 -51.83 -2.74 29.74
N LEU A 340 -51.33 -1.78 30.51
CA LEU A 340 -51.20 -1.82 31.97
C LEU A 340 -52.56 -1.68 32.70
N HIS A 341 -52.79 -2.52 33.71
CA HIS A 341 -53.36 -2.11 35.02
C HIS A 341 -52.98 -3.15 36.11
N PRO A 342 -53.03 -2.84 37.43
CA PRO A 342 -51.88 -2.84 38.33
C PRO A 342 -52.08 -3.87 39.47
N ASP A 343 -51.17 -3.82 40.45
CA ASP A 343 -51.16 -4.50 41.75
C ASP A 343 -50.25 -5.73 41.88
N GLY A 344 -49.09 -5.44 42.49
CA GLY A 344 -48.35 -6.32 43.41
C GLY A 344 -47.48 -7.40 42.77
N ASP A 345 -46.29 -7.73 43.25
CA ASP A 345 -45.46 -7.20 44.32
C ASP A 345 -44.06 -7.84 44.10
N LEU A 346 -43.09 -7.27 44.79
CA LEU A 346 -41.63 -7.43 44.80
C LEU A 346 -41.03 -8.85 44.67
N GLY A 347 -39.83 -8.95 44.07
CA GLY A 347 -38.98 -10.13 44.27
C GLY A 347 -37.69 -10.22 43.44
N LEU A 348 -36.68 -9.41 43.77
CA LEU A 348 -35.28 -9.62 43.37
C LEU A 348 -34.74 -10.99 43.86
N ARG A 349 -34.05 -11.75 42.99
CA ARG A 349 -32.76 -12.39 43.33
C ARG A 349 -32.06 -13.04 42.13
N GLY A 350 -30.77 -12.72 41.99
CA GLY A 350 -29.87 -13.32 41.03
C GLY A 350 -29.10 -14.55 41.52
N CYS A 351 -28.51 -15.21 40.52
CA CYS A 351 -27.23 -15.93 40.41
C CYS A 351 -26.87 -17.16 41.28
N VAL A 352 -26.15 -18.06 40.56
CA VAL A 352 -25.06 -18.99 40.95
C VAL A 352 -25.44 -20.48 41.12
N PHE A 353 -24.88 -21.36 40.26
CA PHE A 353 -23.82 -22.34 40.64
C PHE A 353 -23.19 -23.08 39.44
N ARG A 354 -21.97 -23.58 39.66
CA ARG A 354 -20.90 -23.95 38.71
C ARG A 354 -20.48 -25.43 38.89
N SER A 355 -20.51 -26.23 37.81
CA SER A 355 -19.64 -27.39 37.41
C SER A 355 -19.55 -28.67 38.34
N PRO A 356 -18.94 -29.84 37.97
CA PRO A 356 -18.01 -30.18 36.85
C PRO A 356 -18.22 -31.65 36.23
N PRO A 357 -17.24 -32.40 35.60
CA PRO A 357 -17.43 -33.20 34.35
C PRO A 357 -17.32 -34.76 34.50
N PRO A 358 -17.44 -35.59 33.43
CA PRO A 358 -17.36 -37.07 33.54
C PRO A 358 -16.06 -37.71 33.00
N PRO A 359 -15.68 -38.94 33.45
CA PRO A 359 -14.69 -39.78 32.76
C PRO A 359 -15.22 -41.14 32.24
N ARG A 360 -14.77 -41.45 31.01
CA ARG A 360 -14.25 -42.70 30.38
C ARG A 360 -14.74 -44.13 30.71
N ILE A 361 -15.10 -44.83 29.61
CA ILE A 361 -14.70 -46.17 29.09
C ILE A 361 -15.12 -47.46 29.85
N GLY A 362 -15.83 -48.35 29.12
CA GLY A 362 -15.59 -49.80 29.13
C GLY A 362 -16.81 -50.74 29.03
N GLY A 363 -16.90 -51.54 27.95
CA GLY A 363 -17.27 -52.98 28.06
C GLY A 363 -18.66 -53.48 27.62
N LEU A 364 -18.69 -54.06 26.41
CA LEU A 364 -19.40 -55.27 25.91
C LEU A 364 -20.67 -55.83 26.60
N GLY A 365 -21.69 -56.18 25.78
CA GLY A 365 -22.64 -57.27 26.04
C GLY A 365 -24.05 -57.09 25.46
N ALA A 366 -24.32 -57.71 24.29
CA ALA A 366 -25.69 -58.03 23.81
C ALA A 366 -26.13 -59.40 24.41
N PRO A 367 -27.33 -60.00 24.15
CA PRO A 367 -28.36 -59.68 23.13
C PRO A 367 -29.84 -59.94 23.54
N MET A 368 -30.72 -59.91 22.52
CA MET A 368 -32.08 -60.50 22.39
C MET A 368 -33.28 -59.73 23.01
N ALA A 369 -34.51 -59.78 22.49
CA ALA A 369 -35.10 -60.16 21.19
C ALA A 369 -36.62 -59.85 21.25
N SER A 370 -37.17 -59.38 20.13
CA SER A 370 -38.42 -59.85 19.48
C SER A 370 -39.84 -59.55 20.02
N ALA A 371 -40.74 -59.47 19.02
CA ALA A 371 -42.21 -59.61 18.97
C ALA A 371 -42.99 -58.27 18.93
N ALA A 372 -43.58 -57.86 17.78
CA ALA A 372 -44.84 -58.34 17.17
C ALA A 372 -46.06 -57.98 18.05
N GLY A 373 -47.18 -57.42 17.59
CA GLY A 373 -47.80 -57.12 16.30
C GLY A 373 -49.30 -56.76 16.55
N ALA A 374 -50.05 -56.47 15.48
CA ALA A 374 -51.52 -56.24 15.39
C ALA A 374 -52.04 -54.85 15.84
N THR A 375 -52.67 -53.98 15.03
CA THR A 375 -53.85 -54.02 14.10
C THR A 375 -55.21 -54.21 14.77
N GLU A 376 -56.06 -53.17 14.67
CA GLU A 376 -57.54 -53.11 14.44
C GLU A 376 -58.04 -51.73 14.94
N ASP A 377 -58.47 -50.79 14.10
CA ASP A 377 -59.68 -50.64 13.26
C ASP A 377 -60.88 -49.94 13.94
N THR A 378 -61.32 -48.86 13.26
CA THR A 378 -62.65 -48.20 13.26
C THR A 378 -63.19 -47.48 14.51
N GLN A 379 -63.48 -46.16 14.41
CA GLN A 379 -64.84 -45.65 14.11
C GLN A 379 -64.92 -44.09 14.03
N ARG A 380 -65.41 -43.61 12.88
CA ARG A 380 -66.15 -42.37 12.53
C ARG A 380 -66.21 -41.17 13.50
N GLN A 381 -65.89 -39.98 12.97
CA GLN A 381 -66.78 -38.81 13.11
C GLN A 381 -66.64 -37.85 11.90
N ASP A 382 -67.78 -37.51 11.30
CA ASP A 382 -67.98 -36.53 10.23
C ASP A 382 -67.47 -35.14 10.61
N SER A 383 -66.79 -34.46 9.68
CA SER A 383 -66.80 -33.00 9.57
C SER A 383 -66.42 -32.54 8.16
N GLN A 384 -67.23 -31.61 7.68
CA GLN A 384 -67.29 -31.05 6.33
C GLN A 384 -65.93 -30.64 5.73
N ARG A 385 -65.69 -31.05 4.49
CA ARG A 385 -64.68 -30.45 3.60
C ARG A 385 -65.28 -29.21 2.92
N PRO A 386 -64.57 -28.07 2.84
CA PRO A 386 -64.93 -27.01 1.90
C PRO A 386 -64.48 -27.40 0.49
N GLU A 387 -65.39 -27.28 -0.48
CA GLU A 387 -65.13 -27.42 -1.92
C GLU A 387 -64.08 -26.40 -2.37
N LEU A 388 -63.04 -26.87 -3.07
CA LEU A 388 -62.15 -26.00 -3.84
C LEU A 388 -62.83 -25.64 -5.16
N ASP A 389 -63.00 -24.35 -5.39
CA ASP A 389 -63.44 -23.78 -6.66
C ASP A 389 -62.30 -23.84 -7.69
N ILE A 390 -62.50 -24.60 -8.78
CA ILE A 390 -61.50 -24.89 -9.83
C ILE A 390 -61.72 -23.99 -11.06
N SER A 391 -62.51 -22.93 -10.93
CA SER A 391 -62.99 -22.17 -12.09
C SER A 391 -61.98 -21.22 -12.76
N ASP A 392 -60.71 -21.17 -12.33
CA ASP A 392 -59.73 -20.19 -12.86
C ASP A 392 -58.45 -20.81 -13.48
N LEU A 393 -58.43 -22.13 -13.71
CA LEU A 393 -57.29 -22.81 -14.36
C LEU A 393 -57.28 -22.68 -15.90
N GLY A 394 -58.15 -21.86 -16.48
CA GLY A 394 -58.34 -21.74 -17.94
C GLY A 394 -57.77 -20.47 -18.60
N LEU A 395 -57.28 -19.49 -17.85
CA LEU A 395 -56.89 -18.17 -18.39
C LEU A 395 -55.39 -17.90 -18.24
N ARG A 396 -54.55 -18.73 -18.87
CA ARG A 396 -53.13 -18.41 -19.08
C ARG A 396 -52.77 -18.53 -20.55
N ASN A 397 -52.34 -17.40 -21.13
CA ASN A 397 -51.93 -17.29 -22.52
C ASN A 397 -50.50 -17.86 -22.66
N TYR A 398 -50.34 -18.97 -23.39
CA TYR A 398 -49.05 -19.62 -23.67
C TYR A 398 -48.44 -19.19 -25.01
N GLY A 399 -48.60 -17.91 -25.38
CA GLY A 399 -47.93 -17.36 -26.56
C GLY A 399 -46.41 -17.30 -26.34
N ALA A 400 -45.64 -18.03 -27.14
CA ALA A 400 -44.18 -17.90 -27.17
C ALA A 400 -43.81 -16.48 -27.64
N ARG A 401 -42.99 -15.76 -26.85
CA ARG A 401 -42.52 -14.41 -27.15
C ARG A 401 -41.34 -14.51 -28.13
N THR A 402 -41.49 -13.94 -29.33
CA THR A 402 -40.57 -14.10 -30.48
C THR A 402 -39.79 -12.84 -30.82
N ASP A 403 -39.29 -12.13 -29.81
CA ASP A 403 -38.64 -10.83 -30.01
C ASP A 403 -37.45 -10.76 -29.03
N PHE A 404 -36.15 -10.65 -29.40
CA PHE A 404 -35.48 -10.22 -30.61
C PHE A 404 -34.11 -10.93 -30.74
N TYR A 405 -33.80 -11.47 -31.93
CA TYR A 405 -32.42 -11.66 -32.39
C TYR A 405 -31.93 -10.32 -32.95
N CYS A 406 -30.90 -9.71 -32.35
CA CYS A 406 -30.17 -8.62 -33.01
C CYS A 406 -29.06 -9.25 -33.84
N LEU A 407 -29.34 -9.47 -35.13
CA LEU A 407 -28.32 -9.80 -36.12
C LEU A 407 -27.48 -8.54 -36.35
N VAL A 408 -26.18 -8.66 -36.15
CA VAL A 408 -25.19 -7.68 -36.58
C VAL A 408 -25.28 -7.57 -38.10
N THR A 409 -25.70 -6.41 -38.60
CA THR A 409 -25.47 -6.05 -40.00
C THR A 409 -24.07 -5.46 -40.10
N GLU A 410 -23.21 -6.13 -40.86
CA GLU A 410 -22.04 -5.51 -41.50
C GLU A 410 -22.54 -4.33 -42.33
N ASP A 411 -22.21 -3.13 -41.89
CA ASP A 411 -21.94 -1.95 -42.72
C ASP A 411 -21.45 -0.87 -41.76
N ASP A 412 -20.15 -0.88 -41.45
CA ASP A 412 -19.35 0.34 -41.40
C ASP A 412 -17.86 -0.02 -41.43
N ILE A 413 -17.22 0.67 -42.38
CA ILE A 413 -15.85 0.62 -42.88
C ILE A 413 -14.82 1.07 -41.83
#